data_AF-A0A354UVV1-F1
#
_entry.id   AF-A0A354UVV1-F1
#
_cell.length_a   1.000
_cell.length_b   1.000
_cell.length_c   1.000
_cell.angle_alpha   90.00
_cell.angle_beta   90.00
_cell.angle_gamma   90.00
#
_symmetry.space_group_name_H-M   'P 1'
#
loop_
_entity.id
_entity.type
_entity.pdbx_description
1 polymer ?
#
loop_
_entity_poly.entity_id
_entity_poly.type
_entity_poly.pdbx_seq_one_letter_code
_entity_poly.pdbx_strand_id
1 'polypeptide(L)'
;MIALKGNQGSLHDDARLFLEDPDRPREVTHTTVDADHGRIETRTGAVCTDIGWAQDQHAWPGLAAIGKMVRTREIQGKTATDTSYYLLSTPLSAQRFVEVARAQWGIENGLHWVLDVTMNEDRKR
;
A
#
# COMPACT_ATOMS: atom_id res chain seq x y z
N MET A 1 -0.82 -9.40 2.98
CA MET A 1 -0.62 -7.94 3.08
C MET A 1 -1.93 -7.28 3.42
N ILE A 2 -1.89 -6.13 4.09
CA ILE A 2 -3.06 -5.36 4.48
C ILE A 2 -2.91 -3.96 3.89
N ALA A 3 -3.96 -3.46 3.23
CA ALA A 3 -4.03 -2.07 2.79
C ALA A 3 -4.28 -1.16 3.99
N LEU A 4 -3.45 -0.13 4.14
CA LEU A 4 -3.65 0.90 5.13
C LEU A 4 -4.82 1.80 4.68
N LYS A 5 -5.80 1.97 5.55
CA LYS A 5 -6.92 2.93 5.36
C LYS A 5 -6.70 4.10 6.30
N GLY A 6 -7.13 5.30 5.91
CA GLY A 6 -6.94 6.53 6.70
C GLY A 6 -7.58 6.53 8.10
N ASN A 7 -8.29 5.48 8.49
CA ASN A 7 -8.79 5.27 9.84
C ASN A 7 -7.87 4.40 10.73
N GLN A 8 -6.68 4.02 10.26
CA GLN A 8 -5.73 3.14 10.97
C GLN A 8 -4.58 3.88 11.70
N GLY A 9 -4.90 5.03 12.31
CA GLY A 9 -3.97 5.75 13.19
C GLY A 9 -2.76 6.40 12.49
N SER A 10 -1.79 6.84 13.29
CA SER A 10 -0.59 7.57 12.84
C SER A 10 0.33 6.77 11.93
N LEU A 11 0.33 5.43 12.00
CA LEU A 11 1.18 4.59 11.16
C LEU A 11 0.88 4.75 9.66
N HIS A 12 -0.39 4.97 9.28
CA HIS A 12 -0.73 5.27 7.89
C HIS A 12 -0.05 6.56 7.42
N ASP A 13 -0.16 7.62 8.23
CA ASP A 13 0.38 8.93 7.88
C ASP A 13 1.90 8.93 7.88
N ASP A 14 2.54 8.25 8.84
CA ASP A 14 3.99 8.14 8.88
C ASP A 14 4.53 7.32 7.71
N ALA A 15 3.88 6.20 7.37
CA ALA A 15 4.27 5.39 6.21
C ALA A 15 4.09 6.18 4.90
N ARG A 16 3.03 6.96 4.80
CA ARG A 16 2.81 7.87 3.68
C ARG A 16 3.91 8.93 3.60
N LEU A 17 4.14 9.67 4.68
CA LEU A 17 5.15 10.74 4.74
C LEU A 17 6.52 10.20 4.38
N PHE A 18 6.89 9.04 4.93
CA PHE A 18 8.13 8.37 4.60
C PHE A 18 8.20 7.95 3.13
N LEU A 19 7.16 7.34 2.55
CA LEU A 19 7.15 6.89 1.15
C LEU A 19 6.92 8.02 0.12
N GLU A 20 6.58 9.22 0.56
CA GLU A 20 6.43 10.42 -0.27
C GLU A 20 7.61 11.39 -0.14
N ASP A 21 8.54 11.16 0.78
CA ASP A 21 9.72 11.99 0.98
C ASP A 21 10.62 12.00 -0.29
N PRO A 22 10.80 13.17 -0.94
CA PRO A 22 11.60 13.29 -2.16
C PRO A 22 13.11 13.10 -1.94
N ASP A 23 13.60 13.27 -0.71
CA ASP A 23 15.02 13.15 -0.37
C ASP A 23 15.44 11.71 -0.10
N ARG A 24 14.47 10.78 -0.04
CA ARG A 24 14.74 9.36 0.14
C ARG A 24 15.24 8.68 -1.14
N PRO A 25 16.07 7.63 -1.00
CA PRO A 25 16.44 6.79 -2.13
C PRO A 25 15.19 6.20 -2.80
N ARG A 26 15.11 6.29 -4.13
CA ARG A 26 13.99 5.72 -4.88
C ARG A 26 14.01 4.19 -4.78
N GLU A 27 12.88 3.63 -4.38
CA GLU A 27 12.67 2.19 -4.38
C GLU A 27 12.60 1.63 -5.80
N VAL A 28 12.98 0.36 -5.96
CA VAL A 28 12.73 -0.36 -7.21
C VAL A 28 11.22 -0.46 -7.41
N THR A 29 10.75 -0.01 -8.57
CA THR A 29 9.33 -0.03 -8.93
C THR A 29 9.03 -1.08 -9.99
N HIS A 30 7.80 -1.58 -10.01
CA HIS A 30 7.28 -2.39 -11.10
C HIS A 30 5.96 -1.79 -11.60
N THR A 31 5.77 -1.77 -12.92
CA THR A 31 4.59 -1.18 -13.56
C THR A 31 3.89 -2.20 -14.43
N THR A 32 2.57 -2.30 -14.29
CA THR A 32 1.69 -3.08 -15.17
C THR A 32 0.68 -2.16 -15.84
N VAL A 33 0.32 -2.46 -17.09
CA VAL A 33 -0.71 -1.74 -17.84
C VAL A 33 -1.73 -2.75 -18.35
N ASP A 34 -2.99 -2.56 -17.96
CA ASP A 34 -4.13 -3.34 -18.44
C ASP A 34 -5.04 -2.42 -19.26
N ALA A 35 -5.50 -2.86 -20.43
CA ALA A 35 -6.47 -2.13 -21.25
C ALA A 35 -7.69 -3.03 -21.51
N ASP A 36 -8.88 -2.53 -21.19
CA ASP A 36 -10.14 -3.28 -21.30
C ASP A 36 -11.31 -2.34 -21.60
N HIS A 37 -12.10 -2.63 -22.64
CA HIS A 37 -13.32 -1.89 -23.02
C HIS A 37 -13.20 -0.34 -22.99
N GLY A 38 -12.09 0.21 -23.50
CA GLY A 38 -11.86 1.67 -23.52
C GLY A 38 -11.43 2.27 -22.17
N ARG A 39 -11.10 1.43 -21.19
CA ARG A 39 -10.42 1.78 -19.94
C ARG A 39 -8.97 1.33 -20.01
N ILE A 40 -8.05 2.23 -19.71
CA ILE A 40 -6.64 1.90 -19.49
C ILE A 40 -6.36 2.03 -18.00
N GLU A 41 -5.67 1.06 -17.41
CA GLU A 41 -5.30 1.05 -16.01
C GLU A 41 -3.83 0.74 -15.86
N THR A 42 -3.07 1.74 -15.42
CA THR A 42 -1.66 1.63 -15.09
C THR A 42 -1.52 1.49 -13.58
N ARG A 43 -0.77 0.50 -13.13
CA ARG A 43 -0.40 0.32 -11.71
C ARG A 43 1.10 0.34 -11.58
N THR A 44 1.61 1.14 -10.66
CA THR A 44 3.03 1.17 -10.31
C THR A 44 3.17 0.87 -8.82
N GLY A 45 3.84 -0.22 -8.50
CA GLY A 45 4.09 -0.66 -7.13
C GLY A 45 5.55 -0.50 -6.73
N ALA A 46 5.77 -0.13 -5.48
CA ALA A 46 7.08 -0.06 -4.83
C ALA A 46 7.01 -0.71 -3.45
N VAL A 47 8.13 -1.28 -2.99
CA VAL A 47 8.26 -1.91 -1.67
C VAL A 47 9.51 -1.37 -0.99
N CYS A 48 9.37 -1.00 0.28
CA CYS A 48 10.45 -0.56 1.14
C CYS A 48 10.59 -1.49 2.36
N THR A 49 11.81 -1.99 2.57
CA THR A 49 12.17 -2.80 3.75
C THR A 49 12.88 -1.99 4.82
N ASP A 50 13.20 -0.72 4.54
CA ASP A 50 13.78 0.19 5.53
C ASP A 50 12.69 0.75 6.43
N ILE A 51 12.30 -0.07 7.41
CA ILE A 51 11.16 0.16 8.30
C ILE A 51 11.58 0.22 9.77
N GLY A 52 12.87 0.43 10.04
CA GLY A 52 13.38 0.52 11.42
C GLY A 52 12.64 1.61 12.20
N TRP A 53 12.46 2.78 11.59
CA TRP A 53 11.69 3.90 12.16
C TRP A 53 10.25 3.50 12.53
N ALA A 54 9.60 2.67 11.72
CA ALA A 54 8.21 2.28 11.94
C ALA A 54 8.12 1.30 13.12
N GLN A 55 9.08 0.40 13.23
CA GLN A 55 9.18 -0.52 14.36
C GLN A 55 9.51 0.20 15.67
N ASP A 56 10.39 1.20 15.62
CA ASP A 56 10.75 1.99 16.81
C ASP A 56 9.57 2.81 17.35
N GLN A 57 8.73 3.36 16.46
CA GLN A 57 7.62 4.23 16.83
C GLN A 57 6.31 3.50 17.13
N HIS A 58 6.03 2.43 16.39
CA HIS A 58 4.72 1.75 16.41
C HIS A 58 4.78 0.32 16.95
N ALA A 59 5.98 -0.28 17.05
CA ALA A 59 6.21 -1.65 17.49
C ALA A 59 5.29 -2.68 16.82
N TRP A 60 5.04 -2.52 15.52
CA TRP A 60 4.05 -3.33 14.80
C TRP A 60 4.51 -4.80 14.67
N PRO A 61 3.84 -5.76 15.34
CA PRO A 61 4.28 -7.14 15.35
C PRO A 61 4.25 -7.76 13.95
N GLY A 62 5.37 -8.33 13.52
CA GLY A 62 5.48 -9.01 12.24
C GLY A 62 5.50 -8.10 11.01
N LEU A 63 5.61 -6.77 11.17
CA LEU A 63 5.86 -5.87 10.04
C LEU A 63 7.27 -6.11 9.48
N ALA A 64 7.35 -6.43 8.20
CA ALA A 64 8.60 -6.74 7.52
C ALA A 64 8.91 -5.79 6.35
N ALA A 65 7.90 -5.13 5.78
CA ALA A 65 8.05 -4.09 4.78
C ALA A 65 6.77 -3.23 4.69
N ILE A 66 6.91 -2.07 4.04
CA ILE A 66 5.78 -1.22 3.64
C ILE A 66 5.75 -1.11 2.11
N GLY A 67 4.57 -0.91 1.54
CA GLY A 67 4.36 -0.82 0.10
C GLY A 67 3.57 0.40 -0.31
N LYS A 68 3.85 0.92 -1.51
CA LYS A 68 3.11 2.01 -2.16
C LYS A 68 2.63 1.56 -3.52
N MET A 69 1.34 1.76 -3.78
CA MET A 69 0.72 1.47 -5.07
C MET A 69 0.13 2.76 -5.64
N VAL A 70 0.60 3.19 -6.80
CA VAL A 70 -0.04 4.26 -7.58
C VAL A 70 -0.84 3.62 -8.69
N ARG A 71 -2.13 3.94 -8.77
CA ARG A 71 -3.04 3.49 -9.82
C ARG A 71 -3.54 4.68 -10.61
N THR A 72 -3.29 4.67 -11.91
CA THR A 72 -3.85 5.63 -12.85
C THR A 72 -4.86 4.92 -13.74
N ARG A 73 -6.09 5.43 -13.75
CA ARG A 73 -7.18 4.94 -14.59
C ARG A 73 -7.54 6.01 -15.61
N GLU A 74 -7.54 5.65 -16.88
CA GLU A 74 -7.99 6.49 -17.98
C GLU A 74 -9.26 5.90 -18.60
N ILE A 75 -10.30 6.72 -18.76
CA ILE A 75 -11.54 6.35 -19.46
C ILE A 75 -12.01 7.54 -20.27
N GLN A 76 -12.25 7.35 -21.57
CA GLN A 76 -12.82 8.38 -22.44
C GLN A 76 -12.10 9.74 -22.32
N GLY A 77 -10.76 9.70 -22.24
CA GLY A 77 -9.92 10.90 -22.10
C GLY A 77 -9.91 11.55 -20.71
N LYS A 78 -10.57 10.94 -19.71
CA LYS A 78 -10.49 11.37 -18.31
C LYS A 78 -9.51 10.48 -17.55
N THR A 79 -8.58 11.10 -16.84
CA THR A 79 -7.56 10.41 -16.02
C THR A 79 -7.85 10.64 -14.54
N ALA A 80 -7.82 9.57 -13.76
CA ALA A 80 -7.89 9.59 -12.31
C ALA A 80 -6.70 8.83 -11.73
N THR A 81 -6.03 9.40 -10.74
CA THR A 81 -4.92 8.77 -10.04
C THR A 81 -5.24 8.60 -8.56
N ASP A 82 -4.93 7.43 -8.04
CA ASP A 82 -5.17 7.03 -6.66
C ASP A 82 -3.89 6.38 -6.11
N THR A 83 -3.58 6.66 -4.85
CA THR A 83 -2.39 6.10 -4.18
C THR A 83 -2.84 5.34 -2.94
N SER A 84 -2.36 4.10 -2.79
CA SER A 84 -2.65 3.24 -1.66
C SER A 84 -1.37 2.77 -0.98
N TYR A 85 -1.40 2.66 0.35
CA TYR A 85 -0.29 2.22 1.19
C TYR A 85 -0.57 0.85 1.80
N TYR A 86 0.47 0.05 2.04
CA TYR A 86 0.33 -1.34 2.47
C TYR A 86 1.34 -1.71 3.54
N LEU A 87 0.91 -2.53 4.51
CA LEU A 87 1.79 -3.25 5.43
C LEU A 87 2.01 -4.68 4.92
N LEU A 88 3.27 -5.09 4.91
CA LEU A 88 3.72 -6.39 4.43
C LEU A 88 4.34 -7.16 5.59
N SER A 89 3.80 -8.34 5.89
CA SER A 89 4.37 -9.26 6.87
C SER A 89 5.57 -10.05 6.35
N THR A 90 5.94 -9.83 5.09
CA THR A 90 7.07 -10.47 4.42
C THR A 90 7.56 -9.53 3.31
N PRO A 91 8.87 -9.35 3.11
CA PRO A 91 9.36 -8.54 2.01
C PRO A 91 8.96 -9.16 0.66
N LEU A 92 8.41 -8.34 -0.23
CA LEU A 92 8.05 -8.73 -1.59
C LEU A 92 8.89 -7.93 -2.58
N SER A 93 9.18 -8.52 -3.74
CA SER A 93 9.65 -7.72 -4.87
C SER A 93 8.52 -6.80 -5.36
N ALA A 94 8.86 -5.69 -6.00
CA ALA A 94 7.87 -4.77 -6.56
C ALA A 94 6.92 -5.48 -7.55
N GLN A 95 7.45 -6.39 -8.37
CA GLN A 95 6.63 -7.23 -9.25
C GLN A 95 5.64 -8.08 -8.47
N ARG A 96 6.13 -8.84 -7.48
CA ARG A 96 5.27 -9.74 -6.70
C ARG A 96 4.22 -8.97 -5.91
N PHE A 97 4.57 -7.79 -5.43
CA PHE A 97 3.66 -6.89 -4.75
C PHE A 97 2.51 -6.42 -5.67
N VAL A 98 2.80 -5.98 -6.91
CA VAL A 98 1.76 -5.61 -7.88
C VAL A 98 0.86 -6.79 -8.23
N GLU A 99 1.44 -7.98 -8.45
CA GLU A 99 0.68 -9.21 -8.73
C GLU A 99 -0.28 -9.58 -7.58
N VAL A 100 0.24 -9.60 -6.34
CA VAL A 100 -0.54 -9.93 -5.15
C VAL A 100 -1.62 -8.89 -4.90
N ALA A 101 -1.31 -7.59 -5.06
CA ALA A 101 -2.29 -6.52 -5.00
C ALA A 101 -3.42 -6.77 -5.99
N ARG A 102 -3.10 -6.98 -7.26
CA ARG A 102 -4.11 -7.24 -8.32
C ARG A 102 -4.98 -8.45 -7.99
N ALA A 103 -4.39 -9.54 -7.48
CA ALA A 103 -5.14 -10.73 -7.09
C ALA A 103 -6.07 -10.48 -5.88
N GLN A 104 -5.61 -9.73 -4.88
CA GLN A 104 -6.43 -9.39 -3.70
C GLN A 104 -7.63 -8.50 -4.07
N TRP A 105 -7.46 -7.52 -4.96
CA TRP A 105 -8.56 -6.70 -5.47
C TRP A 105 -9.63 -7.53 -6.21
N GLY A 106 -9.24 -8.60 -6.90
CA GLY A 106 -10.18 -9.52 -7.54
C GLY A 106 -11.05 -10.31 -6.55
N ILE A 107 -10.55 -10.54 -5.33
CA ILE A 107 -11.26 -11.26 -4.26
C ILE A 107 -12.15 -10.29 -3.45
N GLU A 108 -11.70 -9.05 -3.23
CA GLU A 108 -12.42 -8.01 -2.46
C GLU A 108 -13.67 -7.44 -3.15
N ASN A 109 -13.87 -7.66 -4.46
CA ASN A 109 -15.08 -7.22 -5.16
C ASN A 109 -16.35 -8.02 -4.79
N GLY A 110 -16.23 -9.00 -3.89
CA GLY A 110 -17.35 -9.82 -3.37
C GLY A 110 -17.47 -9.87 -1.84
N LEU A 111 -16.52 -9.35 -1.07
CA LEU A 111 -16.62 -9.32 0.40
C LEU A 111 -15.99 -8.03 0.94
N HIS A 112 -16.90 -7.11 1.22
CA HIS A 112 -16.71 -5.95 2.09
C HIS A 112 -16.14 -6.41 3.45
N TRP A 113 -14.88 -6.09 3.75
CA TRP A 113 -14.41 -6.12 5.12
C TRP A 113 -13.74 -4.78 5.47
N VAL A 114 -14.52 -3.99 6.20
CA VAL A 114 -14.06 -3.27 7.37
C VAL A 114 -13.20 -4.25 8.19
N LEU A 115 -11.89 -4.09 8.14
CA LEU A 115 -11.04 -4.67 9.17
C LEU A 115 -10.92 -3.60 10.25
N ASP A 116 -11.83 -3.70 11.21
CA ASP A 116 -11.74 -3.08 12.52
C ASP A 116 -10.53 -3.70 13.20
N VAL A 117 -9.35 -3.09 13.01
CA VAL A 117 -8.23 -3.38 13.89
C VAL A 117 -8.54 -2.60 15.15
N THR A 118 -9.24 -3.24 16.09
CA THR A 118 -9.31 -2.77 17.46
C THR A 118 -7.88 -2.81 18.03
N MET A 119 -7.08 -1.79 17.71
CA MET A 119 -5.71 -1.67 18.16
C MET A 119 -5.78 -1.02 19.54
N ASN A 120 -5.58 -1.88 20.54
CA ASN A 120 -5.69 -1.58 21.96
C ASN A 120 -4.66 -0.53 22.39
N GLU A 121 -4.97 0.76 22.15
CA GLU A 121 -4.45 1.90 22.91
C GLU A 121 -5.00 1.85 24.35
N ASP A 122 -4.63 0.81 25.10
CA ASP A 122 -4.72 0.89 26.55
C ASP A 122 -3.65 -0.01 27.17
N ARG A 123 -2.50 0.62 27.45
CA ARG A 123 -1.91 0.58 28.79
C ARG A 123 -0.86 1.67 28.91
N LYS A 124 -1.31 2.90 29.16
CA LYS A 124 -0.51 3.83 29.96
C LYS A 124 -0.64 3.40 31.42
N ARG A 125 0.41 2.80 31.98
CA ARG A 125 0.74 2.93 33.40
C ARG A 125 2.20 2.61 33.64
#